data_AF-A0A956I0I2-F1
#
_entry.id   AF-A0A956I0I2-F1
#
_cell.length_a   1.000
_cell.length_b   1.000
_cell.length_c   1.000
_cell.angle_alpha   90.00
_cell.angle_beta   90.00
_cell.angle_gamma   90.00
#
_symmetry.space_group_name_H-M   'P 1'
#
loop_
_entity.id
_entity.type
_entity.pdbx_description
1 polymer ?
#
loop_
_entity_poly.entity_id
_entity_poly.type
_entity_poly.pdbx_seq_one_letter_code
_entity_poly.pdbx_strand_id
1 'polypeptide(L)'
;MSKKIDKEMEKLADARPAELRAKYEEVLGEPTRAPNRAFLLRRIREGLEAKEQAAKEARKRRRDAADDSDKRSSDGLTKLTVE
;
A
#
# COMPACT_ATOMS: atom_id res chain seq x y z
N MET A 1 10.25 9.17 4.09
CA MET A 1 9.04 8.80 4.84
C MET A 1 7.88 9.61 4.33
N SER A 2 6.71 8.98 4.18
CA SER A 2 5.53 9.66 3.69
C SER A 2 4.99 10.56 4.78
N LYS A 3 5.00 11.88 4.56
CA LYS A 3 4.54 12.92 5.52
C LYS A 3 3.16 12.63 6.14
N LYS A 4 2.33 11.85 5.43
CA LYS A 4 1.02 11.39 5.90
C LYS A 4 1.12 10.42 7.07
N ILE A 5 2.04 9.45 7.00
CA ILE A 5 2.22 8.44 8.06
C ILE A 5 2.77 9.10 9.32
N ASP A 6 3.74 10.01 9.18
CA ASP A 6 4.29 10.73 10.33
C ASP A 6 3.23 11.58 11.05
N LYS A 7 2.36 12.27 10.30
CA LYS A 7 1.24 13.04 10.87
C LYS A 7 0.20 12.17 11.57
N GLU A 8 -0.09 10.99 11.03
CA GLU A 8 -0.98 10.02 11.69
C GLU A 8 -0.34 9.44 12.96
N MET A 9 0.97 9.17 12.95
CA MET A 9 1.70 8.71 14.12
C MET A 9 1.73 9.77 15.24
N GLU A 10 1.87 11.05 14.90
CA GLU A 10 1.84 12.15 15.87
C GLU A 10 0.48 12.21 16.59
N LYS A 11 -0.63 12.12 15.85
CA LYS A 11 -1.98 12.05 16.48
C LYS A 11 -2.15 10.82 17.35
N LEU A 12 -1.62 9.67 16.93
CA LEU A 12 -1.71 8.42 17.67
C LEU A 12 -0.79 8.41 18.90
N ALA A 13 0.27 9.21 18.92
CA ALA A 13 1.17 9.35 20.06
C ALA A 13 0.48 9.96 21.29
N ASP A 14 -0.52 10.81 21.09
CA ASP A 14 -1.35 11.39 22.15
C ASP A 14 -2.67 10.64 22.38
N ALA A 15 -3.01 9.68 21.50
CA ALA A 15 -4.24 8.91 21.59
C ALA A 15 -4.27 7.94 22.78
N ARG A 16 -5.49 7.60 23.21
CA ARG A 16 -5.71 6.62 24.28
C ARG A 16 -5.29 5.22 23.83
N PRO A 17 -4.87 4.34 24.76
CA PRO A 17 -4.51 2.96 24.43
C PRO A 17 -5.65 2.16 23.77
N ALA A 18 -6.91 2.51 24.03
CA ALA A 18 -8.07 1.92 23.36
C ALA A 18 -8.13 2.31 21.87
N GLU A 19 -7.84 3.56 21.53
CA GLU A 19 -7.82 4.05 20.15
C GLU A 19 -6.65 3.46 19.36
N LEU A 20 -5.48 3.34 20.00
CA LEU A 20 -4.33 2.65 19.42
C LEU A 20 -4.65 1.20 19.06
N ARG A 21 -5.40 0.49 19.91
CA ARG A 21 -5.84 -0.88 19.64
C ARG A 21 -6.84 -0.95 18.48
N ALA A 22 -7.83 -0.05 18.46
CA ALA A 22 -8.79 0.01 17.35
C ALA A 22 -8.08 0.26 16.02
N LYS A 23 -7.09 1.17 16.00
CA LYS A 23 -6.31 1.45 14.79
C LYS A 23 -5.40 0.30 14.39
N TYR A 24 -4.82 -0.38 15.37
CA TYR A 24 -4.04 -1.61 15.14
C TYR A 24 -4.89 -2.68 14.45
N GLU A 25 -6.10 -2.93 14.96
CA GLU A 25 -7.04 -3.91 14.39
C GLU A 25 -7.50 -3.49 12.98
N GLU A 26 -7.75 -2.21 12.73
CA GLU A 26 -8.07 -1.69 11.38
C GLU A 26 -6.91 -1.87 10.39
N VAL A 27 -5.67 -1.67 10.86
CA VAL A 27 -4.50 -1.72 10.00
C VAL A 27 -4.07 -3.15 9.71
N LEU A 28 -4.02 -4.01 10.74
CA LEU A 28 -3.49 -5.37 10.67
C LEU A 28 -4.57 -6.45 10.57
N GLY A 29 -5.82 -6.14 10.91
CA GLY A 29 -6.93 -7.10 10.90
C GLY A 29 -6.96 -8.05 12.09
N GLU A 30 -6.05 -7.89 13.06
CA GLU A 30 -5.97 -8.74 14.25
C GLU A 30 -6.22 -7.94 15.54
N PRO A 31 -7.05 -8.46 16.45
CA PRO A 31 -7.23 -7.85 17.77
C PRO A 31 -6.00 -8.08 18.63
N THR A 32 -5.53 -7.05 19.32
CA THR A 32 -4.39 -7.16 20.24
C THR A 32 -4.78 -6.85 21.68
N ARG A 33 -4.33 -7.72 22.60
CA ARG A 33 -4.46 -7.52 24.05
C ARG A 33 -3.22 -6.87 24.67
N ALA A 34 -2.22 -6.50 23.88
CA ALA A 34 -1.02 -5.86 24.40
C ALA A 34 -1.37 -4.49 25.04
N PRO A 35 -0.86 -4.18 26.25
CA PRO A 35 -0.98 -2.84 26.84
C PRO A 35 0.16 -1.90 26.42
N ASN A 36 1.19 -2.40 25.73
CA ASN A 36 2.38 -1.64 25.39
C ASN A 36 2.14 -0.66 24.23
N ARG A 37 2.11 0.65 24.54
CA ARG A 37 1.90 1.72 23.54
C ARG A 37 2.99 1.76 22.46
N ALA A 38 4.26 1.63 22.83
CA ALA A 38 5.36 1.68 21.87
C ALA A 38 5.27 0.54 20.84
N PHE A 39 4.85 -0.65 21.30
CA PHE A 39 4.60 -1.79 20.41
C PHE A 39 3.46 -1.51 19.43
N LEU A 40 2.33 -0.95 19.91
CA LEU A 40 1.19 -0.61 19.07
C LEU A 40 1.57 0.41 18.00
N LEU A 41 2.22 1.51 18.39
CA LEU A 41 2.66 2.55 17.46
C LEU A 41 3.60 1.99 16.39
N ARG A 42 4.58 1.17 16.78
CA ARG A 42 5.50 0.54 15.82
C ARG A 42 4.75 -0.32 14.80
N ARG A 43 3.85 -1.18 15.25
CA ARG A 43 3.11 -2.12 14.39
C ARG A 43 2.09 -1.41 13.50
N ILE A 44 1.42 -0.37 14.00
CA ILE A 44 0.53 0.46 13.20
C ILE A 44 1.33 1.16 12.09
N ARG A 45 2.50 1.72 12.42
CA ARG A 45 3.39 2.34 11.43
C ARG A 45 3.79 1.36 10.33
N GLU A 46 4.32 0.20 10.71
CA GLU A 46 4.73 -0.86 9.79
C GLU A 46 3.57 -1.26 8.85
N GLY A 47 2.36 -1.42 9.39
CA GLY A 47 1.19 -1.77 8.60
C GLY A 47 0.72 -0.66 7.64
N LEU A 48 0.82 0.61 8.03
CA LEU A 48 0.53 1.74 7.13
C LEU A 48 1.55 1.84 5.99
N GLU A 49 2.84 1.66 6.29
CA GLU A 49 3.89 1.65 5.27
C GLU A 49 3.72 0.49 4.29
N ALA A 50 3.38 -0.70 4.79
CA ALA A 50 3.08 -1.87 3.96
C ALA A 50 1.88 -1.63 3.03
N LYS A 51 0.79 -1.03 3.55
CA LYS A 51 -0.39 -0.67 2.73
C LYS A 51 -0.04 0.34 1.64
N GLU A 52 0.75 1.36 1.95
CA GLU A 52 1.18 2.35 0.96
C GLU A 52 2.06 1.72 -0.12
N GLN A 53 2.99 0.83 0.26
CA GLN A 53 3.85 0.14 -0.69
C GLN A 53 3.05 -0.81 -1.58
N ALA A 54 2.12 -1.59 -1.00
CA ALA A 54 1.24 -2.46 -1.77
C ALA A 54 0.40 -1.67 -2.79
N ALA A 55 -0.09 -0.48 -2.43
CA ALA A 55 -0.82 0.39 -3.34
C ALA A 55 0.07 0.93 -4.49
N LYS A 56 1.33 1.29 -4.19
CA LYS A 56 2.31 1.70 -5.22
C LYS A 56 2.61 0.57 -6.19
N GLU A 57 2.88 -0.63 -5.67
CA GLU A 57 3.12 -1.83 -6.48
C GLU A 57 1.92 -2.18 -7.35
N ALA A 58 0.70 -2.14 -6.80
CA ALA A 58 -0.52 -2.36 -7.57
C ALA A 58 -0.69 -1.32 -8.70
N ARG A 59 -0.38 -0.05 -8.44
CA ARG A 59 -0.43 1.01 -9.46
C ARG A 59 0.65 0.83 -10.53
N LYS A 60 1.85 0.40 -10.14
CA LYS A 60 2.95 0.08 -11.05
C LYS A 60 2.56 -1.07 -11.98
N ARG A 61 2.09 -2.20 -11.42
CA ARG A 61 1.61 -3.35 -12.20
C ARG A 61 0.51 -2.98 -13.20
N ARG A 62 -0.43 -2.12 -12.80
CA ARG A 62 -1.48 -1.62 -13.71
C ARG A 62 -0.93 -0.77 -14.85
N ARG A 63 0.14 0.01 -14.63
CA ARG A 63 0.79 0.78 -15.69
C ARG A 63 1.60 -0.11 -16.62
N ASP A 64 2.41 -1.02 -16.06
CA ASP A 64 3.23 -1.95 -16.85
C ASP A 64 2.36 -2.85 -17.74
N ALA A 65 1.20 -3.31 -17.25
CA ALA A 65 0.25 -4.10 -18.04
C ALA A 65 -0.40 -3.31 -19.19
N ALA A 66 -0.57 -2.00 -19.04
CA ALA A 66 -1.10 -1.15 -20.10
C ALA A 66 -0.06 -0.88 -21.21
N ASP A 67 1.24 -0.80 -20.85
CA ASP A 67 2.34 -0.58 -21.79
C ASP A 67 2.66 -1.83 -22.64
N ASP A 68 2.50 -3.05 -22.09
CA ASP A 68 2.70 -4.30 -22.83
C ASP A 68 1.67 -4.50 -23.97
N SER A 69 0.45 -3.98 -23.77
CA SER A 69 -0.63 -4.11 -24.75
C SER A 69 -0.43 -3.24 -26.00
N ASP A 70 0.33 -2.15 -25.89
CA ASP A 70 0.57 -1.20 -26.99
C ASP A 70 1.61 -1.74 -28.00
N LYS A 71 2.67 -2.41 -27.51
CA LYS A 71 3.74 -2.94 -28.39
C LYS A 71 3.33 -4.14 -29.23
N ARG A 72 2.32 -4.92 -28.83
CA ARG A 72 1.89 -6.11 -29.60
C ARG A 72 1.09 -5.75 -30.86
N SER A 73 0.61 -4.51 -30.98
CA SER A 73 -0.24 -4.09 -32.10
C SER A 73 0.53 -3.54 -33.31
N SER A 74 1.83 -3.21 -33.19
CA SER A 74 2.61 -2.59 -34.27
C SER A 74 3.39 -3.56 -35.17
N ASP A 75 3.67 -4.79 -34.74
CA ASP A 75 4.55 -5.71 -35.46
C ASP A 75 3.84 -6.64 -36.49
N GLY A 76 2.53 -6.50 -36.66
CA GLY A 76 1.70 -7.52 -37.33
C GLY A 76 1.26 -7.30 -38.78
N LEU A 77 1.52 -6.16 -39.44
CA LEU A 77 0.74 -5.79 -40.65
C LEU A 77 1.53 -5.42 -41.92
N THR A 78 2.65 -6.10 -42.23
CA THR A 78 3.37 -5.84 -43.50
C THR A 78 3.86 -7.09 -44.24
N LYS A 79 3.11 -8.21 -44.28
CA LYS A 79 3.40 -9.30 -45.25
C LYS A 79 2.16 -10.07 -45.68
N LEU A 80 1.30 -9.49 -46.51
CA LEU A 80 0.49 -10.28 -47.45
C LEU A 80 -0.07 -9.41 -48.59
N THR A 81 0.78 -9.10 -49.56
CA THR A 81 0.29 -8.81 -50.92
C THR A 81 0.90 -9.86 -51.84
N VAL A 82 0.14 -10.95 -52.01
CA VAL A 82 0.23 -11.87 -53.15
C VAL A 82 -0.72 -11.29 -54.20
N GLU A 83 -0.19 -10.84 -55.33
CA GLU A 83 -0.44 -11.34 -56.70
C GLU A 83 0.30 -10.45 -57.71
#